data_AF-A0A368GGP0-F1
#
_entry.id   AF-A0A368GGP0-F1
#
_cell.length_a   1.000
_cell.length_b   1.000
_cell.length_c   1.000
_cell.angle_alpha   90.00
_cell.angle_beta   90.00
_cell.angle_gamma   90.00
#
_symmetry.space_group_name_H-M   'P 1'
#
loop_
_entity.id
_entity.type
_entity.pdbx_description
1 polymer ?
#
loop_
_entity_poly.entity_id
_entity_poly.type
_entity_poly.pdbx_seq_one_letter_code
_entity_poly.pdbx_strand_id
1 'polypeptide(L)'
;MEELVRKRDFEGLKNYFASCRESVSEEDFSSLLEVRLRERGLDIARGPDETIEENVRRHLEFALNVCKNGLCVKQTAVQTLQDMFEVSGIGRCERLFGILEENMFQFKQSPLVESSQTQILRMCNDLLKRLSRSAETSFCGRILFFLSRYLPLGEKSGLNLMGHFNTQNITKFDTTETQPVDLINGSDEEIETGEIKEAK
;
A
#
# COMPACT_ATOMS: atom_id res chain seq x y z
N MET A 1 -17.72 -13.88 -20.24
CA MET A 1 -17.20 -13.02 -19.15
C MET A 1 -15.68 -12.82 -19.24
N GLU A 2 -14.88 -13.88 -19.29
CA GLU A 2 -13.40 -13.80 -19.31
C GLU A 2 -12.83 -12.95 -20.45
N GLU A 3 -13.31 -13.15 -21.67
CA GLU A 3 -12.97 -12.33 -22.83
C GLU A 3 -13.34 -10.84 -22.65
N LEU A 4 -14.46 -10.55 -21.98
CA LEU A 4 -14.93 -9.19 -21.74
C LEU A 4 -14.04 -8.47 -20.71
N VAL A 5 -13.68 -9.17 -19.62
CA VAL A 5 -12.72 -8.68 -18.63
C VAL A 5 -11.34 -8.49 -19.28
N ARG A 6 -10.91 -9.42 -20.14
CA ARG A 6 -9.65 -9.34 -20.87
C ARG A 6 -9.61 -8.15 -21.84
N LYS A 7 -10.72 -7.89 -22.55
CA LYS A 7 -10.89 -6.76 -23.48
C LYS A 7 -11.22 -5.44 -22.77
N ARG A 8 -11.47 -5.45 -21.45
CA ARG A 8 -11.95 -4.31 -20.66
C ARG A 8 -13.26 -3.73 -21.20
N ASP A 9 -14.09 -4.59 -21.79
CA ASP A 9 -15.36 -4.21 -22.39
C ASP A 9 -16.43 -4.11 -21.29
N PHE A 10 -16.63 -2.89 -20.81
CA PHE A 10 -17.60 -2.59 -19.76
C PHE A 10 -19.05 -2.73 -20.23
N GLU A 11 -19.34 -2.37 -21.47
CA GLU A 11 -20.69 -2.38 -22.03
C GLU A 11 -21.12 -3.81 -22.36
N GLY A 12 -20.21 -4.61 -22.92
CA GLY A 12 -20.39 -6.04 -23.05
C GLY A 12 -20.61 -6.72 -21.70
N LEU A 13 -19.93 -6.27 -20.64
CA LEU A 13 -20.13 -6.81 -19.28
C LEU A 13 -21.52 -6.47 -18.72
N LYS A 14 -22.00 -5.24 -18.91
CA LYS A 14 -23.36 -4.81 -18.54
C LYS A 14 -24.43 -5.57 -19.31
N ASN A 15 -24.24 -5.75 -20.62
CA ASN A 15 -25.15 -6.51 -21.46
C ASN A 15 -25.17 -7.99 -21.06
N TYR A 16 -24.00 -8.56 -20.76
CA TYR A 16 -23.89 -9.91 -20.24
C TYR A 16 -24.60 -10.05 -18.88
N PHE A 17 -24.40 -9.11 -17.96
CA PHE A 17 -25.13 -9.06 -16.69
C PHE A 17 -26.65 -8.98 -16.88
N ALA A 18 -27.12 -8.10 -17.76
CA ALA A 18 -28.54 -7.97 -18.07
C ALA A 18 -29.14 -9.26 -18.69
N SER A 19 -28.38 -9.97 -19.53
CA SER A 19 -28.81 -11.22 -20.16
C SER A 19 -28.83 -12.42 -19.19
N CYS A 20 -27.94 -12.44 -18.20
CA CYS A 20 -27.81 -13.55 -17.25
C CYS A 20 -28.77 -13.47 -16.06
N ARG A 21 -29.49 -12.34 -15.91
CA ARG A 21 -30.40 -12.06 -14.79
C ARG A 21 -31.54 -13.07 -14.62
N GLU A 22 -31.85 -13.83 -15.68
CA GLU A 22 -32.85 -14.91 -15.64
C GLU A 22 -32.28 -16.28 -15.21
N SER A 23 -30.96 -16.44 -15.15
CA SER A 23 -30.28 -17.76 -15.04
C SER A 23 -29.37 -17.93 -13.83
N VAL A 24 -28.86 -16.84 -13.25
CA VAL A 24 -27.87 -16.85 -12.15
C VAL A 24 -28.23 -15.76 -11.15
N SER A 25 -28.04 -16.00 -9.85
CA SER A 25 -28.30 -14.98 -8.83
C SER A 25 -27.33 -13.79 -8.98
N GLU A 26 -27.78 -12.58 -8.62
CA GLU A 26 -26.94 -11.37 -8.72
C GLU A 26 -25.67 -11.47 -7.84
N GLU A 27 -25.74 -12.19 -6.71
CA GLU A 27 -24.59 -12.45 -5.82
C GLU A 27 -23.56 -13.42 -6.43
N ASP A 28 -24.02 -14.49 -7.07
CA ASP A 28 -23.14 -15.46 -7.75
C ASP A 28 -22.40 -14.82 -8.93
N PHE A 29 -23.06 -13.90 -9.63
CA PHE A 29 -22.41 -13.15 -10.70
C PHE A 29 -21.34 -12.18 -10.17
N SER A 30 -21.67 -11.42 -9.12
CA SER A 30 -20.77 -10.46 -8.49
C SER A 30 -19.49 -11.14 -7.99
N SER A 31 -19.64 -12.31 -7.34
CA SER A 31 -18.51 -13.12 -6.88
C SER A 31 -17.70 -13.71 -8.03
N LEU A 32 -18.35 -14.19 -9.11
CA LEU A 32 -17.63 -14.67 -10.29
C LEU A 32 -16.83 -13.55 -10.95
N LEU A 33 -17.41 -12.35 -11.09
CA LEU A 33 -16.73 -11.20 -11.66
C LEU A 33 -15.54 -10.76 -10.80
N GLU A 34 -15.69 -10.77 -9.47
CA GLU A 34 -14.60 -10.51 -8.54
C GLU A 34 -13.43 -11.47 -8.77
N VAL A 35 -13.69 -12.78 -8.84
CA VAL A 35 -12.64 -13.78 -9.11
C VAL A 35 -11.93 -13.49 -10.43
N ARG A 36 -12.68 -13.19 -11.51
CA ARG A 36 -12.08 -12.92 -12.83
C ARG A 36 -11.28 -11.62 -12.87
N LEU A 37 -11.69 -10.59 -12.13
CA LEU A 37 -10.90 -9.36 -12.00
C LEU A 37 -9.58 -9.64 -11.30
N ARG A 38 -9.60 -10.39 -10.20
CA ARG A 38 -8.40 -10.74 -9.42
C ARG A 38 -7.43 -11.63 -10.21
N GLU A 39 -7.94 -12.67 -10.88
CA GLU A 39 -7.13 -13.53 -11.76
C GLU A 39 -6.44 -12.71 -12.87
N ARG A 40 -7.19 -11.81 -13.52
CA ARG A 40 -6.63 -10.91 -14.53
C ARG A 40 -5.55 -10.00 -13.94
N GLY A 41 -5.74 -9.52 -12.71
CA GLY A 41 -4.75 -8.73 -12.01
C GLY A 41 -3.45 -9.50 -11.77
N LEU A 42 -3.54 -10.76 -11.37
CA LEU A 42 -2.39 -11.63 -11.18
C LEU A 42 -1.64 -11.91 -12.49
N ASP A 43 -2.35 -12.12 -13.60
CA ASP A 43 -1.74 -12.28 -14.91
C ASP A 43 -0.94 -11.04 -15.32
N ILE A 44 -1.47 -9.84 -15.04
CA ILE A 44 -0.79 -8.57 -15.29
C ILE A 44 0.46 -8.46 -14.42
N ALA A 45 0.37 -8.84 -13.14
CA ALA A 45 1.52 -8.82 -12.23
C ALA A 45 2.63 -9.79 -12.67
N ARG A 46 2.30 -10.89 -13.34
CA ARG A 46 3.29 -11.84 -13.90
C ARG A 46 3.84 -11.40 -15.26
N GLY A 47 3.29 -10.34 -15.86
CA GLY A 47 3.69 -9.82 -17.15
C GLY A 47 5.06 -9.13 -17.15
N PRO A 48 5.48 -8.61 -18.32
CA PRO A 48 6.76 -7.95 -18.49
C PRO A 48 6.82 -6.58 -17.81
N ASP A 49 7.99 -6.24 -17.26
CA ASP A 49 8.23 -5.02 -16.46
C ASP A 49 8.04 -3.71 -17.22
N GLU A 50 8.26 -3.71 -18.54
CA GLU A 50 8.20 -2.50 -19.38
C GLU A 50 6.77 -1.96 -19.53
N THR A 51 5.78 -2.84 -19.47
CA THR A 51 4.36 -2.49 -19.72
C THR A 51 3.50 -2.61 -18.47
N ILE A 52 4.08 -3.03 -17.34
CA ILE A 52 3.32 -3.39 -16.15
C ILE A 52 2.59 -2.19 -15.56
N GLU A 53 3.23 -1.02 -15.49
CA GLU A 53 2.62 0.18 -14.91
C GLU A 53 1.38 0.61 -15.70
N GLU A 54 1.48 0.62 -17.03
CA GLU A 54 0.36 0.98 -17.89
C GLU A 54 -0.77 -0.06 -17.83
N ASN A 55 -0.41 -1.34 -17.77
CA ASN A 55 -1.40 -2.41 -17.65
C ASN A 55 -2.13 -2.37 -16.30
N VAL A 56 -1.40 -2.13 -15.21
CA VAL A 56 -1.96 -1.98 -13.87
C VAL A 56 -2.84 -0.74 -13.80
N ARG A 57 -2.41 0.41 -14.34
CA ARG A 57 -3.23 1.64 -14.39
C ARG A 57 -4.56 1.40 -15.07
N ARG A 58 -4.55 0.86 -16.29
CA ARG A 58 -5.77 0.56 -17.05
C ARG A 58 -6.64 -0.51 -16.37
N HIS A 59 -6.03 -1.49 -15.69
CA HIS A 59 -6.79 -2.52 -14.98
C HIS A 59 -7.44 -1.96 -13.72
N LEU A 60 -6.73 -1.13 -12.97
CA LEU A 60 -7.25 -0.47 -11.78
C LEU A 60 -8.40 0.48 -12.13
N GLU A 61 -8.26 1.27 -13.19
CA GLU A 61 -9.33 2.15 -13.69
C GLU A 61 -10.59 1.35 -14.06
N PHE A 62 -10.41 0.25 -14.79
CA PHE A 62 -11.51 -0.65 -15.12
C PHE A 62 -12.16 -1.25 -13.86
N ALA A 63 -11.37 -1.78 -12.93
CA ALA A 63 -11.88 -2.35 -11.68
C ALA A 63 -12.63 -1.31 -10.84
N LEU A 64 -12.10 -0.08 -10.73
CA LEU A 64 -12.77 1.03 -10.05
C LEU A 64 -14.10 1.39 -10.71
N ASN A 65 -14.17 1.40 -12.05
CA ASN A 65 -15.42 1.66 -12.75
C ASN A 65 -16.46 0.56 -12.48
N VAL A 66 -16.05 -0.71 -12.50
CA VAL A 66 -16.92 -1.84 -12.17
C VAL A 66 -17.42 -1.75 -10.72
N CYS A 67 -16.54 -1.48 -9.74
CA CYS A 67 -16.91 -1.26 -8.33
C CYS A 67 -17.91 -0.10 -8.17
N LYS A 68 -17.68 1.04 -8.84
CA LYS A 68 -18.56 2.23 -8.75
C LYS A 68 -19.95 1.98 -9.30
N ASN A 69 -20.08 1.13 -10.31
CA ASN A 69 -21.37 0.75 -10.88
C ASN A 69 -22.09 -0.37 -10.09
N GLY A 70 -21.51 -0.85 -8.99
CA GLY A 70 -22.13 -1.86 -8.12
C GLY A 70 -22.17 -3.26 -8.73
N LEU A 71 -21.36 -3.53 -9.75
CA LEU A 71 -21.28 -4.85 -10.40
C LEU A 71 -20.44 -5.86 -9.60
N CYS A 72 -19.58 -5.39 -8.70
CA CYS A 72 -18.78 -6.21 -7.79
C CYS A 72 -18.65 -5.52 -6.43
N VAL A 73 -18.06 -6.22 -5.46
CA VAL A 73 -17.80 -5.68 -4.12
C VAL A 73 -16.88 -4.45 -4.22
N LYS A 74 -17.16 -3.43 -3.40
CA LYS A 74 -16.43 -2.14 -3.42
C LYS A 74 -14.93 -2.27 -3.14
N GLN A 75 -14.53 -3.31 -2.38
CA GLN A 75 -13.14 -3.58 -2.02
C GLN A 75 -12.34 -4.31 -3.12
N THR A 76 -12.98 -4.86 -4.15
CA THR A 76 -12.35 -5.71 -5.18
C THR A 76 -11.19 -5.00 -5.89
N ALA A 77 -11.33 -3.71 -6.21
CA ALA A 77 -10.25 -2.94 -6.84
C ALA A 77 -8.99 -2.87 -5.97
N VAL A 78 -9.14 -2.68 -4.66
CA VAL A 78 -8.01 -2.65 -3.71
C VAL A 78 -7.44 -4.05 -3.50
N GLN A 79 -8.29 -5.07 -3.37
CA GLN A 79 -7.85 -6.46 -3.22
C GLN A 79 -7.02 -6.92 -4.41
N THR A 80 -7.46 -6.58 -5.63
CA THR A 80 -6.72 -6.94 -6.84
C THR A 80 -5.35 -6.28 -6.86
N LEU A 81 -5.23 -5.02 -6.43
CA LEU A 81 -3.95 -4.34 -6.31
C LEU A 81 -3.08 -4.94 -5.20
N GLN A 82 -3.67 -5.33 -4.08
CA GLN A 82 -2.97 -6.04 -3.00
C GLN A 82 -2.36 -7.35 -3.51
N ASP A 83 -3.13 -8.17 -4.23
CA ASP A 83 -2.64 -9.43 -4.79
C ASP A 83 -1.45 -9.19 -5.73
N MET A 84 -1.52 -8.15 -6.57
CA MET A 84 -0.42 -7.76 -7.45
C MET A 84 0.84 -7.41 -6.66
N PHE A 85 0.71 -6.69 -5.55
CA PHE A 85 1.84 -6.35 -4.69
C PHE A 85 2.44 -7.60 -4.04
N GLU A 86 1.62 -8.52 -3.52
CA GLU A 86 2.08 -9.75 -2.85
C GLU A 86 2.93 -10.64 -3.75
N VAL A 87 2.61 -10.72 -5.05
CA VAL A 87 3.37 -11.52 -6.02
C VAL A 87 4.51 -10.78 -6.71
N SER A 88 4.68 -9.48 -6.45
CA SER A 88 5.69 -8.62 -7.10
C SER A 88 6.92 -8.40 -6.21
N GLY A 89 8.10 -8.22 -6.80
CA GLY A 89 9.30 -7.80 -6.07
C GLY A 89 9.24 -6.36 -5.57
N ILE A 90 10.03 -5.99 -4.55
CA ILE A 90 9.98 -4.66 -3.90
C ILE A 90 10.19 -3.51 -4.88
N GLY A 91 11.18 -3.57 -5.77
CA GLY A 91 11.42 -2.51 -6.76
C GLY A 91 10.28 -2.34 -7.77
N ARG A 92 9.43 -3.37 -7.96
CA ARG A 92 8.20 -3.26 -8.74
C ARG A 92 7.06 -2.70 -7.89
N CYS A 93 6.93 -3.14 -6.65
CA CYS A 93 5.96 -2.58 -5.70
C CYS A 93 6.14 -1.06 -5.56
N GLU A 94 7.38 -0.55 -5.50
CA GLU A 94 7.65 0.89 -5.41
C GLU A 94 7.10 1.68 -6.60
N ARG A 95 7.29 1.16 -7.82
CA ARG A 95 6.76 1.78 -9.06
C ARG A 95 5.24 1.72 -9.09
N LEU A 96 4.67 0.55 -8.81
CA LEU A 96 3.22 0.35 -8.78
C LEU A 96 2.53 1.16 -7.66
N PHE A 97 3.22 1.44 -6.56
CA PHE A 97 2.71 2.30 -5.49
C PHE A 97 2.47 3.74 -5.97
N GLY A 98 3.22 4.22 -6.95
CA GLY A 98 2.95 5.52 -7.59
C GLY A 98 1.54 5.61 -8.19
N ILE A 99 1.05 4.52 -8.78
CA ILE A 99 -0.31 4.44 -9.34
C ILE A 99 -1.36 4.53 -8.22
N LEU A 100 -1.08 3.94 -7.05
CA LEU A 100 -1.95 4.08 -5.88
C LEU A 100 -1.98 5.52 -5.37
N GLU A 101 -0.82 6.19 -5.31
CA GLU A 101 -0.69 7.58 -4.92
C GLU A 101 -1.50 8.51 -5.85
N GLU A 102 -1.40 8.31 -7.17
CA GLU A 102 -2.18 9.02 -8.20
C GLU A 102 -3.70 8.87 -7.98
N ASN A 103 -4.16 7.70 -7.54
CA ASN A 103 -5.57 7.37 -7.39
C ASN A 103 -6.13 7.63 -5.99
N MET A 104 -5.35 8.22 -5.07
CA MET A 104 -5.76 8.49 -3.68
C MET A 104 -7.14 9.18 -3.60
N PHE A 105 -7.37 10.19 -4.44
CA PHE A 105 -8.63 10.94 -4.43
C PHE A 105 -9.83 10.05 -4.74
N GLN A 106 -9.68 9.06 -5.63
CA GLN A 106 -10.77 8.15 -6.00
C GLN A 106 -11.17 7.25 -4.84
N PHE A 107 -10.20 6.76 -4.06
CA PHE A 107 -10.46 5.91 -2.90
C PHE A 107 -11.10 6.68 -1.74
N LYS A 108 -10.85 7.99 -1.65
CA LYS A 108 -11.50 8.87 -0.67
C LYS A 108 -12.94 9.25 -0.99
N GLN A 109 -13.42 8.98 -2.21
CA GLN A 109 -14.81 9.27 -2.56
C GLN A 109 -15.75 8.19 -2.03
N SER A 110 -16.96 8.59 -1.65
CA SER A 110 -18.07 7.66 -1.47
C SER A 110 -18.42 7.04 -2.82
N PRO A 111 -18.74 5.72 -2.89
CA PRO A 111 -18.94 4.80 -1.79
C PRO A 111 -17.69 3.98 -1.38
N LEU A 112 -16.52 4.25 -1.97
CA LEU A 112 -15.33 3.40 -1.83
C LEU A 112 -14.61 3.59 -0.48
N VAL A 113 -14.62 4.79 0.08
CA VAL A 113 -13.85 5.12 1.30
C VAL A 113 -14.16 4.21 2.49
N GLU A 114 -15.44 3.90 2.71
CA GLU A 114 -15.90 3.08 3.84
C GLU A 114 -15.41 1.63 3.76
N SER A 115 -15.26 1.09 2.54
CA SER A 115 -14.84 -0.30 2.34
C SER A 115 -13.35 -0.44 2.05
N SER A 116 -12.70 0.61 1.56
CA SER A 116 -11.30 0.56 1.13
C SER A 116 -10.31 0.90 2.24
N GLN A 117 -10.73 1.62 3.29
CA GLN A 117 -9.81 2.13 4.32
C GLN A 117 -9.00 1.03 5.00
N THR A 118 -9.67 0.03 5.57
CA THR A 118 -9.02 -1.09 6.26
C THR A 118 -8.16 -1.92 5.30
N GLN A 119 -8.60 -2.09 4.05
CA GLN A 119 -7.88 -2.88 3.06
C GLN A 119 -6.59 -2.18 2.60
N ILE A 120 -6.64 -0.87 2.35
CA ILE A 120 -5.47 -0.07 2.01
C ILE A 120 -4.48 -0.06 3.17
N LEU A 121 -4.95 0.10 4.41
CA LEU A 121 -4.10 0.04 5.59
C LEU A 121 -3.39 -1.32 5.72
N ARG A 122 -4.13 -2.42 5.52
CA ARG A 122 -3.56 -3.78 5.53
C ARG A 122 -2.47 -3.93 4.46
N MET A 123 -2.79 -3.58 3.22
CA MET A 123 -1.87 -3.64 2.09
C MET A 123 -0.59 -2.82 2.33
N CYS A 124 -0.71 -1.61 2.86
CA CYS A 124 0.45 -0.77 3.21
C CYS A 124 1.28 -1.39 4.34
N ASN A 125 0.65 -1.92 5.39
CA ASN A 125 1.35 -2.60 6.47
C ASN A 125 2.07 -3.86 6.00
N ASP A 126 1.48 -4.61 5.08
CA ASP A 126 2.11 -5.81 4.51
C ASP A 126 3.30 -5.46 3.61
N LEU A 127 3.23 -4.34 2.87
CA LEU A 127 4.40 -3.78 2.19
C LEU A 127 5.49 -3.39 3.19
N LEU A 128 5.15 -2.62 4.25
CA LEU A 128 6.11 -2.20 5.28
C LEU A 128 6.83 -3.38 5.95
N LYS A 129 6.14 -4.50 6.20
CA LYS A 129 6.76 -5.72 6.74
C LYS A 129 7.77 -6.37 5.80
N ARG A 130 7.58 -6.21 4.48
CA ARG A 130 8.48 -6.78 3.46
C ARG A 130 9.69 -5.89 3.18
N LEU A 131 9.63 -4.61 3.53
CA LEU A 131 10.75 -3.69 3.38
C LEU A 131 11.84 -3.98 4.39
N SER A 132 13.09 -3.91 3.94
CA SER A 132 14.24 -3.94 4.83
C SER A 132 14.29 -2.63 5.63
N ARG A 133 14.55 -2.74 6.94
CA ARG A 133 14.63 -1.59 7.87
C ARG A 133 15.75 -0.60 7.52
N SER A 134 16.77 -1.02 6.78
CA SER A 134 17.98 -0.22 6.52
C SER A 134 18.27 0.12 5.06
N ALA A 135 17.61 -0.56 4.09
CA ALA A 135 17.88 -0.34 2.66
C ALA A 135 16.80 0.53 1.98
N GLU A 136 15.52 0.26 2.26
CA GLU A 136 14.40 0.83 1.50
C GLU A 136 13.70 1.98 2.25
N THR A 137 14.50 2.88 2.83
CA THR A 137 14.00 3.95 3.71
C THR A 137 13.16 4.98 2.95
N SER A 138 13.50 5.28 1.69
CA SER A 138 12.74 6.17 0.81
C SER A 138 11.32 5.64 0.57
N PHE A 139 11.19 4.38 0.15
CA PHE A 139 9.89 3.78 -0.13
C PHE A 139 9.04 3.61 1.14
N CYS A 140 9.64 3.22 2.26
CA CYS A 140 8.98 3.21 3.57
C CYS A 140 8.39 4.59 3.91
N GLY A 141 9.17 5.67 3.74
CA GLY A 141 8.73 7.04 3.95
C GLY A 141 7.55 7.43 3.06
N ARG A 142 7.56 7.04 1.77
CA ARG A 142 6.44 7.26 0.85
C ARG A 142 5.17 6.56 1.31
N ILE A 143 5.25 5.30 1.76
CA ILE A 143 4.09 4.56 2.28
C ILE A 143 3.51 5.27 3.52
N LEU A 144 4.36 5.65 4.47
CA LEU A 144 3.92 6.34 5.68
C LEU A 144 3.31 7.72 5.37
N PHE A 145 3.88 8.45 4.42
CA PHE A 145 3.35 9.72 3.95
C PHE A 145 2.00 9.56 3.24
N PHE A 146 1.85 8.51 2.43
CA PHE A 146 0.57 8.17 1.82
C PHE A 146 -0.50 7.87 2.88
N LEU A 147 -0.18 7.05 3.89
CA LEU A 147 -1.11 6.70 4.98
C LEU A 147 -1.53 7.92 5.80
N SER A 148 -0.59 8.83 6.13
CA SER A 148 -0.90 10.04 6.90
C SER A 148 -1.82 10.99 6.15
N ARG A 149 -1.71 11.04 4.81
CA ARG A 149 -2.63 11.79 3.97
C ARG A 149 -3.95 11.07 3.76
N TYR A 150 -3.95 9.75 3.67
CA TYR A 150 -5.13 8.95 3.33
C TYR A 150 -6.11 8.84 4.50
N LEU A 151 -5.62 8.52 5.69
CA LEU A 151 -6.45 8.31 6.88
C LEU A 151 -6.91 9.63 7.50
N PRO A 152 -8.15 9.68 8.04
CA PRO A 152 -8.62 10.85 8.78
C PRO A 152 -7.82 11.02 10.09
N LEU A 153 -7.69 12.26 10.58
CA LEU A 153 -6.89 12.59 11.78
C LEU A 153 -7.40 11.91 13.07
N GLY A 154 -8.67 11.54 13.12
CA GLY A 154 -9.28 10.83 14.26
C GLY A 154 -9.09 9.31 14.22
N GLU A 155 -8.38 8.77 13.23
CA GLU A 155 -8.23 7.33 13.06
C GLU A 155 -7.33 6.72 14.14
N LYS A 156 -7.86 5.76 14.90
CA LYS A 156 -7.13 5.10 15.99
C LYS A 156 -5.95 4.26 15.51
N SER A 157 -5.92 3.87 14.24
CA SER A 157 -4.83 3.08 13.64
C SER A 157 -3.47 3.78 13.64
N GLY A 158 -3.44 5.11 13.73
CA GLY A 158 -2.20 5.88 13.88
C GLY A 158 -1.67 5.97 15.31
N LEU A 159 -2.38 5.40 16.29
CA LEU A 159 -2.03 5.47 17.71
C LEU A 159 -1.38 4.18 18.20
N ASN A 160 -0.29 4.30 18.94
CA ASN A 160 0.27 3.18 19.71
C ASN A 160 -0.48 3.01 21.03
N LEU A 161 -1.73 2.56 20.98
CA LEU A 161 -2.61 2.45 22.16
C LEU A 161 -2.06 1.51 23.25
N MET A 162 -1.28 0.50 22.87
CA MET A 162 -0.68 -0.44 23.82
C MET A 162 0.64 0.08 24.41
N GLY A 163 1.23 1.13 23.83
CA GLY A 163 2.49 1.70 24.31
C GLY A 163 3.69 0.77 24.19
N HIS A 164 3.65 -0.23 23.30
CA HIS A 164 4.79 -1.11 23.09
C HIS A 164 5.90 -0.38 22.33
N PHE A 165 7.10 -0.37 22.90
CA PHE A 165 8.29 0.19 22.27
C PHE A 165 9.11 -0.91 21.59
N ASN A 166 9.68 -0.60 20.43
CA ASN A 166 10.57 -1.53 19.74
C ASN A 166 11.96 -1.56 20.41
N THR A 167 12.18 -2.53 21.30
CA THR A 167 13.47 -2.73 22.00
C THR A 167 14.50 -3.54 21.20
N GLN A 168 14.11 -4.06 20.03
CA GLN A 168 14.98 -4.92 19.21
C GLN A 168 16.09 -4.15 18.47
N ASN A 169 15.99 -2.82 18.37
CA ASN A 169 16.99 -2.01 17.69
C ASN A 169 18.16 -1.73 18.64
N ILE A 170 19.05 -2.70 18.80
CA ILE A 170 20.23 -2.60 19.66
C ILE A 170 21.43 -2.23 18.79
N THR A 171 21.93 -1.00 18.95
CA THR A 171 23.20 -0.57 18.35
C THR A 171 24.34 -1.31 19.05
N LYS A 172 24.99 -2.23 18.34
CA LYS A 172 26.22 -2.85 18.82
C LYS A 172 27.37 -1.87 18.58
N PHE A 173 27.96 -1.37 19.65
CA PHE A 173 29.21 -0.62 19.58
C PHE A 173 30.36 -1.63 19.47
N ASP A 174 31.35 -1.32 18.62
CA ASP A 174 32.57 -2.12 18.56
C ASP A 174 33.35 -1.90 19.86
N THR A 175 33.49 -2.94 20.66
CA THR A 175 34.22 -2.91 21.95
C THR A 175 35.70 -3.27 21.79
N THR A 176 36.23 -3.30 20.56
CA THR A 176 37.68 -3.33 20.40
C THR A 176 38.25 -2.03 20.94
N GLU A 177 38.80 -2.11 22.14
CA GLU A 177 39.69 -1.11 22.74
C GLU A 177 40.85 -0.88 21.77
N THR A 178 40.63 -0.01 20.80
CA THR A 178 41.73 0.64 20.10
C THR A 178 42.28 1.57 21.15
N GLN A 179 43.45 1.24 21.69
CA GLN A 179 44.14 2.07 22.68
C GLN A 179 44.06 3.54 22.23
N PRO A 180 43.67 4.47 23.12
CA PRO A 180 43.63 5.87 22.77
C PRO A 180 45.05 6.27 22.34
N VAL A 181 45.20 6.62 21.07
CA VAL A 181 46.40 7.35 20.65
C VAL A 181 46.16 8.77 21.13
N ASP A 182 46.77 9.10 22.27
CA ASP A 182 46.77 10.46 22.83
C ASP A 182 47.27 11.45 21.78
N LEU A 183 46.35 12.15 21.11
CA LEU A 183 46.68 13.15 20.09
C LEU A 183 46.53 14.59 20.55
N ILE A 184 46.24 14.86 21.83
CA ILE A 184 46.07 16.25 22.29
C ILE A 184 46.65 16.43 23.70
N ASN A 185 47.96 16.70 23.76
CA ASN A 185 48.51 17.55 24.80
C ASN A 185 48.10 19.00 24.48
N GLY A 186 47.18 19.58 25.25
CA GLY A 186 46.81 20.99 25.09
C GLY A 186 45.58 21.42 25.89
N SER A 187 45.81 21.70 27.17
CA SER A 187 45.08 22.65 28.04
C SER A 187 43.55 22.55 28.13
N ASP A 188 43.11 22.14 29.32
CA ASP A 188 41.79 22.38 29.90
C ASP A 188 41.32 23.84 29.75
N GLU A 189 40.19 24.05 29.07
CA GLU A 189 39.24 25.10 29.44
C GLU A 189 37.82 24.53 29.37
N GLU A 190 37.11 24.70 30.49
CA GLU A 190 35.78 24.20 30.80
C GLU A 190 34.73 24.72 29.79
N ILE A 191 34.02 23.81 29.11
CA ILE A 191 32.76 24.15 28.42
C ILE A 191 31.63 23.47 29.18
N GLU A 192 31.07 24.25 30.11
CA GLU A 192 29.87 23.96 30.89
C GLU A 192 28.68 23.75 29.95
N THR A 193 28.20 22.50 29.83
CA THR A 193 27.00 22.18 29.06
C THR A 193 25.76 22.67 29.81
N GLY A 194 25.19 23.78 29.36
CA GLY A 194 24.00 24.38 29.94
C GLY A 194 22.76 23.48 29.85
N GLU A 195 22.33 22.96 31.00
CA GLU A 195 20.98 22.43 31.20
C GLU A 195 19.96 23.56 31.09
N ILE A 196 19.00 23.45 30.16
CA ILE A 196 17.84 24.34 30.12
C ILE A 196 16.81 23.78 31.11
N LYS A 197 16.64 24.46 32.25
CA LYS A 197 15.57 24.15 33.21
C LYS A 197 14.24 24.71 32.69
N GLU A 198 13.21 23.85 32.65
CA GLU A 198 11.84 24.25 32.36
C GLU A 198 11.32 25.22 33.43
N ALA A 199 10.86 26.39 32.99
CA ALA A 199 10.15 27.35 33.83
C ALA A 199 8.68 26.91 33.96
N LYS A 200 8.21 26.84 35.20
CA LYS A 200 6.83 26.57 35.58
C LYS A 200 5.99 27.85 35.54
#